data_AF-A0A9E8J3C4-F1
#
_entry.id   AF-A0A9E8J3C4-F1
#
_cell.length_a   1.000
_cell.length_b   1.000
_cell.length_c   1.000
_cell.angle_alpha   90.00
_cell.angle_beta   90.00
_cell.angle_gamma   90.00
#
_symmetry.space_group_name_H-M   'P 1'
#
loop_
_entity.id
_entity.type
_entity.pdbx_description
1 polymer ?
#
loop_
_entity_poly.entity_id
_entity_poly.type
_entity_poly.pdbx_seq_one_letter_code
_entity_poly.pdbx_strand_id
1 'polypeptide(L)'
;MEYLEGGRFGRITKHLRKQGYENEMEDILHDSKNFPKLKKPEQTKYVETVMGRMEKSIGKDNVERVLFECGVQCCGKSWSSFVKRIWNQSKSMNDFFIKLNEEEKRYNTQFTYDPDRNSIAIERSKCVCGLINKGKPFKTHKSYCKCSIGHMSVFFNTVFNVKEVHIKQSIYSGSDTCKWHIQLK
;
A
#
# COMPACT_ATOMS: atom_id res chain seq x y z
N MET A 1 -13.38 16.68 -18.09
CA MET A 1 -12.77 17.45 -16.98
C MET A 1 -11.35 16.93 -16.75
N GLU A 2 -10.39 17.79 -16.41
CA GLU A 2 -9.00 17.35 -16.15
C GLU A 2 -8.80 17.03 -14.66
N TYR A 3 -8.36 15.82 -14.34
CA TYR A 3 -8.06 15.38 -12.97
C TYR A 3 -6.55 15.44 -12.70
N LEU A 4 -6.15 15.32 -11.42
CA LEU A 4 -4.73 15.13 -11.11
C LEU A 4 -4.29 13.72 -11.56
N GLU A 5 -3.53 13.66 -12.66
CA GLU A 5 -2.97 12.41 -13.22
C GLU A 5 -1.55 12.10 -12.70
N GLY A 6 -0.87 13.10 -12.13
CA GLY A 6 0.53 13.02 -11.74
C GLY A 6 0.78 12.51 -10.32
N GLY A 7 1.98 12.00 -10.10
CA GLY A 7 2.49 11.66 -8.76
C GLY A 7 1.77 10.50 -8.08
N ARG A 8 1.85 10.45 -6.75
CA ARG A 8 1.30 9.33 -5.96
C ARG A 8 -0.23 9.28 -5.98
N PHE A 9 -0.87 10.46 -5.96
CA PHE A 9 -2.33 10.57 -6.00
C PHE A 9 -2.86 10.18 -7.39
N GLY A 10 -2.19 10.63 -8.45
CA GLY A 10 -2.54 10.29 -9.83
C GLY A 10 -2.56 8.78 -10.14
N ARG A 11 -1.93 7.94 -9.31
CA ARG A 11 -2.09 6.48 -9.42
C ARG A 11 -3.53 6.04 -9.15
N ILE A 12 -4.23 6.65 -8.20
CA ILE A 12 -5.64 6.39 -7.94
C ILE A 12 -6.47 6.79 -9.17
N THR A 13 -6.25 8.00 -9.69
CA THR A 13 -6.88 8.50 -10.93
C THR A 13 -6.69 7.54 -12.10
N LYS A 14 -5.45 7.11 -12.35
CA LYS A 14 -5.11 6.18 -13.42
C LYS A 14 -5.82 4.84 -13.27
N HIS A 15 -5.89 4.30 -12.04
CA HIS A 15 -6.51 3.00 -11.80
C HIS A 15 -8.03 3.03 -11.77
N LEU A 16 -8.65 4.16 -11.40
CA LEU A 16 -10.09 4.39 -11.62
C LEU A 16 -10.42 4.31 -13.10
N ARG A 17 -9.69 5.08 -13.94
CA ARG A 17 -9.85 5.07 -15.40
C ARG A 17 -9.61 3.69 -16.00
N LYS A 18 -8.49 3.05 -15.66
CA LYS A 18 -8.15 1.70 -16.16
C LYS A 18 -9.26 0.67 -15.87
N GLN A 19 -10.03 0.87 -14.81
CA GLN A 19 -11.10 -0.05 -14.39
C GLN A 19 -12.49 0.37 -14.87
N GLY A 20 -12.61 1.41 -15.70
CA GLY A 20 -13.88 1.80 -16.34
C GLY A 20 -14.75 2.74 -15.51
N TYR A 21 -14.19 3.44 -14.52
CA TYR A 21 -14.94 4.34 -13.63
C TYR A 21 -14.90 5.81 -14.05
N GLU A 22 -14.74 6.09 -15.34
CA GLU A 22 -14.62 7.45 -15.88
C GLU A 22 -15.83 8.34 -15.54
N ASN A 23 -17.03 7.76 -15.47
CA ASN A 23 -18.26 8.47 -15.18
C ASN A 23 -18.34 8.92 -13.71
N GLU A 24 -17.77 8.14 -12.79
CA GLU A 24 -17.77 8.41 -11.35
C GLU A 24 -16.58 9.29 -10.93
N MET A 25 -15.57 9.45 -11.79
CA MET A 25 -14.35 10.19 -11.47
C MET A 25 -14.61 11.66 -11.14
N GLU A 26 -15.64 12.29 -11.69
CA GLU A 26 -15.99 13.69 -11.36
C GLU A 26 -16.32 13.84 -9.88
N ASP A 27 -17.23 13.00 -9.38
CA ASP A 27 -17.63 13.00 -7.97
C ASP A 27 -16.49 12.55 -7.06
N ILE A 28 -15.79 11.48 -7.45
CA ILE A 28 -14.72 10.89 -6.64
C ILE A 28 -13.54 11.86 -6.49
N LEU A 29 -13.09 12.44 -7.60
CA LEU A 29 -11.86 13.24 -7.70
C LEU A 29 -12.15 14.74 -7.75
N HIS A 30 -13.34 15.16 -7.32
CA HIS A 30 -13.72 16.56 -7.21
C HIS A 30 -12.62 17.37 -6.50
N ASP A 31 -12.20 18.47 -7.13
CA ASP A 31 -11.10 19.35 -6.73
C ASP A 31 -9.69 18.73 -6.65
N SER A 32 -9.46 17.57 -7.28
CA SER A 32 -8.16 16.89 -7.21
C SER A 32 -6.99 17.72 -7.74
N LYS A 33 -7.22 18.70 -8.62
CA LYS A 33 -6.21 19.66 -9.07
C LYS A 33 -5.65 20.54 -7.95
N ASN A 34 -6.41 20.77 -6.88
CA ASN A 34 -5.96 21.55 -5.72
C ASN A 34 -5.12 20.71 -4.74
N PHE A 35 -5.17 19.39 -4.83
CA PHE A 35 -4.46 18.47 -3.93
C PHE A 35 -2.95 18.78 -3.76
N PRO A 36 -2.17 19.09 -4.82
CA PRO A 36 -0.75 19.39 -4.67
C PRO A 36 -0.47 20.67 -3.87
N LYS A 37 -1.44 21.60 -3.81
CA LYS A 37 -1.34 22.87 -3.09
C LYS A 37 -1.64 22.74 -1.59
N LEU A 38 -2.27 21.65 -1.17
CA LEU A 38 -2.63 21.40 0.22
C LEU A 38 -1.42 21.04 1.09
N LYS A 39 -1.47 21.43 2.38
CA LYS A 39 -0.49 20.95 3.37
C LYS A 39 -0.70 19.46 3.65
N LYS A 40 0.31 18.79 4.20
CA LYS A 40 0.28 17.33 4.43
C LYS A 40 -0.93 16.81 5.25
N PRO A 41 -1.36 17.47 6.35
CA PRO A 41 -2.56 17.06 7.07
C PRO A 41 -3.83 17.17 6.21
N GLU A 42 -3.93 18.23 5.41
CA GLU A 42 -5.07 18.49 4.50
C GLU A 42 -5.09 17.51 3.33
N GLN A 43 -3.92 17.16 2.78
CA GLN A 43 -3.78 16.08 1.80
C GLN A 43 -4.29 14.75 2.36
N THR A 44 -3.95 14.45 3.61
CA THR A 44 -4.42 13.22 4.26
C THR A 44 -5.94 13.23 4.38
N LYS A 45 -6.54 14.32 4.89
CA LYS A 45 -8.00 14.50 4.97
C LYS A 45 -8.69 14.41 3.60
N TYR A 46 -8.08 14.97 2.56
CA TYR A 46 -8.60 14.88 1.20
C TYR A 46 -8.59 13.43 0.70
N VAL A 47 -7.51 12.67 0.95
CA VAL A 47 -7.46 11.24 0.62
C VAL A 47 -8.55 10.46 1.35
N GLU A 48 -8.80 10.75 2.64
CA GLU A 48 -9.92 10.14 3.38
C GLU A 48 -11.27 10.41 2.70
N THR A 49 -11.47 11.65 2.26
CA THR A 49 -12.69 12.07 1.55
C THR A 49 -12.85 11.32 0.23
N VAL A 50 -11.75 11.16 -0.53
CA VAL A 50 -11.73 10.38 -1.77
C VAL A 50 -12.06 8.92 -1.49
N MET A 51 -11.56 8.32 -0.40
CA MET A 51 -11.93 6.95 -0.03
C MET A 51 -13.43 6.82 0.24
N GLY A 52 -14.03 7.75 0.98
CA GLY A 52 -15.47 7.75 1.23
C GLY A 52 -16.30 7.90 -0.05
N ARG A 53 -15.87 8.78 -0.97
CA ARG A 53 -16.53 8.94 -2.28
C ARG A 53 -16.38 7.70 -3.15
N MET A 54 -15.20 7.09 -3.21
CA MET A 54 -14.99 5.83 -3.93
C MET A 54 -15.89 4.72 -3.37
N GLU A 55 -15.92 4.54 -2.05
CA GLU A 55 -16.73 3.48 -1.42
C GLU A 55 -18.23 3.69 -1.70
N LYS A 56 -18.69 4.94 -1.76
CA LYS A 56 -20.07 5.28 -2.12
C LYS A 56 -20.38 5.07 -3.60
N SER A 57 -19.50 5.54 -4.50
CA SER A 57 -19.79 5.59 -5.93
C SER A 57 -19.55 4.27 -6.64
N ILE A 58 -18.48 3.55 -6.30
CA ILE A 58 -18.08 2.32 -7.01
C ILE A 58 -18.16 1.07 -6.12
N GLY A 59 -18.48 1.23 -4.84
CA GLY A 59 -18.59 0.11 -3.90
C GLY A 59 -17.24 -0.40 -3.40
N LYS A 60 -17.25 -0.95 -2.18
CA LYS A 60 -16.05 -1.34 -1.44
C LYS A 60 -15.11 -2.25 -2.23
N ASP A 61 -15.61 -3.34 -2.81
CA ASP A 61 -14.78 -4.33 -3.51
C ASP A 61 -14.00 -3.72 -4.68
N ASN A 62 -14.61 -2.76 -5.39
CA ASN A 62 -13.96 -2.06 -6.48
C ASN A 62 -12.91 -1.06 -5.96
N VAL A 63 -13.17 -0.39 -4.83
CA VAL A 63 -12.15 0.42 -4.15
C VAL A 63 -10.95 -0.44 -3.77
N GLU A 64 -11.18 -1.64 -3.21
CA GLU A 64 -10.11 -2.55 -2.84
C GLU A 64 -9.25 -2.94 -4.05
N ARG A 65 -9.87 -3.19 -5.22
CA ARG A 65 -9.16 -3.47 -6.48
C ARG A 65 -8.34 -2.29 -6.97
N VAL A 66 -8.90 -1.07 -6.98
CA VAL A 66 -8.16 0.16 -7.34
C VAL A 66 -6.95 0.35 -6.43
N LEU A 67 -7.12 0.17 -5.12
CA LEU A 67 -6.06 0.33 -4.14
C LEU A 67 -5.00 -0.76 -4.24
N PHE A 68 -5.39 -2.01 -4.47
CA PHE A 68 -4.46 -3.12 -4.74
C PHE A 68 -3.52 -2.75 -5.90
N GLU A 69 -4.08 -2.32 -7.03
CA GLU A 69 -3.30 -1.92 -8.20
C GLU A 69 -2.40 -0.69 -7.91
N CYS A 70 -2.90 0.29 -7.15
CA CYS A 70 -2.08 1.40 -6.68
C CYS A 70 -0.88 0.92 -5.85
N GLY A 71 -1.06 -0.13 -5.04
CA GLY A 71 -0.02 -0.82 -4.30
C GLY A 71 1.03 -1.49 -5.17
N VAL A 72 0.57 -2.27 -6.15
CA VAL A 72 1.39 -2.93 -7.18
C VAL A 72 2.28 -1.91 -7.89
N GLN A 73 1.67 -0.82 -8.39
CA GLN A 73 2.40 0.25 -9.06
C GLN A 73 3.36 0.99 -8.10
N CYS A 74 3.00 1.12 -6.83
CA CYS A 74 3.84 1.78 -5.83
C CYS A 74 5.11 0.98 -5.50
N CYS A 75 5.06 -0.35 -5.54
CA CYS A 75 6.25 -1.19 -5.44
C CYS A 75 7.14 -0.96 -6.68
N GLY A 76 6.60 -1.25 -7.86
CA GLY A 76 7.28 -0.98 -9.13
C GLY A 76 8.71 -1.55 -9.21
N LYS A 77 9.53 -0.99 -10.10
CA LYS A 77 10.90 -1.47 -10.33
C LYS A 77 11.85 -1.18 -9.17
N SER A 78 11.72 -0.03 -8.49
CA SER A 78 12.66 0.37 -7.44
C SER A 78 12.65 -0.58 -6.24
N TRP A 79 11.46 -0.91 -5.73
CA TRP A 79 11.35 -1.82 -4.58
C TRP A 79 11.66 -3.26 -4.94
N SER A 80 11.27 -3.70 -6.14
CA SER A 80 11.60 -5.04 -6.66
C SER A 80 13.12 -5.20 -6.82
N SER A 81 13.81 -4.22 -7.40
CA SER A 81 15.28 -4.24 -7.49
C SER A 81 15.94 -4.21 -6.12
N PHE A 82 15.39 -3.46 -5.16
CA PHE A 82 15.90 -3.39 -3.79
C PHE A 82 15.84 -4.76 -3.09
N VAL A 83 14.68 -5.41 -3.07
CA VAL A 83 14.53 -6.71 -2.40
C VAL A 83 15.33 -7.81 -3.11
N LYS A 84 15.36 -7.79 -4.45
CA LYS A 84 16.18 -8.72 -5.24
C LYS A 84 17.67 -8.57 -4.96
N ARG A 85 18.15 -7.34 -4.80
CA ARG A 85 19.55 -7.07 -4.43
C ARG A 85 19.89 -7.67 -3.08
N ILE A 86 19.04 -7.48 -2.07
CA ILE A 86 19.25 -8.04 -0.73
C ILE A 86 19.27 -9.57 -0.80
N TRP A 87 18.31 -10.17 -1.52
CA TRP A 87 18.25 -11.61 -1.73
C TRP A 87 19.53 -12.17 -2.37
N ASN A 88 19.99 -11.56 -3.47
CA ASN A 88 21.21 -12.00 -4.16
C ASN A 88 22.48 -11.87 -3.31
N GLN A 89 22.49 -10.97 -2.34
CA GLN A 89 23.59 -10.81 -1.39
C GLN A 89 23.48 -11.73 -0.17
N SER A 90 22.40 -12.49 -0.06
CA SER A 90 22.10 -13.33 1.10
C SER A 90 22.52 -14.77 0.89
N LYS A 91 23.10 -15.37 1.92
CA LYS A 91 23.58 -16.77 1.89
C LYS A 91 22.50 -17.77 2.26
N SER A 92 21.41 -17.32 2.87
CA SER A 92 20.28 -18.15 3.31
C SER A 92 19.03 -17.30 3.51
N MET A 93 17.88 -17.96 3.74
CA MET A 93 16.63 -17.30 4.09
C MET A 93 16.76 -16.44 5.35
N ASN A 94 17.44 -16.94 6.39
CA ASN A 94 17.63 -16.20 7.63
C ASN A 94 18.52 -14.95 7.42
N ASP A 95 19.63 -15.11 6.68
CA ASP A 95 20.52 -13.99 6.32
C ASP A 95 19.78 -12.90 5.51
N PHE A 96 18.87 -13.31 4.61
CA PHE A 96 18.00 -12.39 3.88
C PHE A 96 17.12 -11.55 4.81
N PHE A 97 16.42 -12.17 5.76
CA PHE A 97 15.56 -11.42 6.68
C PHE A 97 16.35 -10.54 7.65
N ILE A 98 17.55 -10.96 8.08
CA ILE A 98 18.44 -10.11 8.88
C ILE A 98 18.81 -8.84 8.10
N LYS A 99 19.27 -8.98 6.85
CA LYS A 99 19.66 -7.83 6.00
C LYS A 99 18.47 -6.96 5.62
N LEU A 100 17.33 -7.57 5.31
CA LEU A 100 16.11 -6.84 4.98
C LEU A 100 15.64 -5.99 6.17
N ASN A 101 15.65 -6.57 7.37
CA ASN A 101 15.28 -5.84 8.58
C ASN A 101 16.21 -4.66 8.85
N GLU A 102 17.52 -4.81 8.65
CA GLU A 102 18.49 -3.72 8.81
C GLU A 102 18.15 -2.51 7.93
N GLU A 103 17.92 -2.74 6.64
CA GLU A 103 17.58 -1.68 5.67
C GLU A 103 16.20 -1.04 5.93
N GLU A 104 15.28 -1.80 6.53
CA GLU A 104 13.90 -1.40 6.77
C GLU A 104 13.66 -0.80 8.18
N LYS A 105 14.68 -0.80 9.06
CA LYS A 105 14.65 -0.10 10.36
C LYS A 105 14.19 1.36 10.24
N ARG A 106 14.59 2.06 9.17
CA ARG A 106 14.20 3.47 8.90
C ARG A 106 12.70 3.68 8.75
N TYR A 107 11.95 2.63 8.39
CA TYR A 107 10.49 2.65 8.29
C TYR A 107 9.80 2.02 9.50
N ASN A 108 10.59 1.56 10.47
CA ASN A 108 10.15 0.80 11.62
C ASN A 108 9.28 -0.40 11.17
N THR A 109 9.80 -1.15 10.20
CA THR A 109 9.23 -2.38 9.67
C THR A 109 10.07 -3.56 10.13
N GLN A 110 9.43 -4.61 10.63
CA GLN A 110 10.05 -5.87 11.01
C GLN A 110 9.43 -7.01 10.20
N PHE A 111 10.29 -7.91 9.72
CA PHE A 111 9.94 -9.11 8.97
C PHE A 111 10.45 -10.33 9.73
N THR A 112 9.59 -11.34 9.88
CA THR A 112 9.92 -12.60 10.54
C THR A 112 9.46 -13.76 9.66
N TYR A 113 10.38 -14.68 9.36
CA TYR A 113 10.08 -15.89 8.62
C TYR A 113 9.82 -17.05 9.56
N ASP A 114 8.72 -17.77 9.31
CA ASP A 114 8.34 -18.99 9.98
C ASP A 114 8.59 -20.17 9.01
N PRO A 115 9.65 -20.98 9.22
CA PRO A 115 9.97 -22.11 8.35
C PRO A 115 8.95 -23.24 8.43
N ASP A 116 8.31 -23.45 9.59
CA ASP A 116 7.36 -24.54 9.81
C ASP A 116 6.06 -24.29 9.02
N ARG A 117 5.69 -23.02 8.88
CA ARG A 117 4.49 -22.58 8.13
C ARG A 117 4.79 -22.08 6.73
N ASN A 118 6.07 -22.04 6.34
CA ASN A 118 6.55 -21.42 5.10
C ASN A 118 5.90 -20.04 4.87
N SER A 119 6.00 -19.16 5.87
CA SER A 119 5.24 -17.91 5.90
C SER A 119 6.05 -16.74 6.46
N ILE A 120 5.63 -15.51 6.14
CA ILE A 120 6.29 -14.27 6.57
C ILE A 120 5.28 -13.45 7.38
N ALA A 121 5.65 -13.11 8.61
CA ALA A 121 4.96 -12.12 9.42
C ALA A 121 5.64 -10.75 9.23
N ILE A 122 4.84 -9.69 9.14
CA ILE A 122 5.33 -8.32 8.96
C ILE A 122 4.66 -7.43 9.98
N GLU A 123 5.43 -6.60 10.67
CA GLU A 123 4.92 -5.57 11.57
C GLU A 123 5.48 -4.20 11.21
N ARG A 124 4.63 -3.17 11.26
CA ARG A 124 5.04 -1.79 10.95
C ARG A 124 4.22 -0.77 11.72
N SER A 125 4.88 0.24 12.28
CA SER A 125 4.20 1.31 13.05
C SER A 125 3.79 2.53 12.21
N LYS A 126 4.30 2.69 10.99
CA LYS A 126 4.00 3.84 10.12
C LYS A 126 3.70 3.43 8.69
N CYS A 127 2.79 4.13 8.01
CA CYS A 127 2.59 3.90 6.59
C CYS A 127 3.75 4.50 5.78
N VAL A 128 4.27 3.76 4.79
CA VAL A 128 5.32 4.25 3.88
C VAL A 128 4.76 5.14 2.76
N CYS A 129 3.43 5.14 2.56
CA CYS A 129 2.79 5.95 1.54
C CYS A 129 2.78 7.43 1.92
N GLY A 130 3.58 8.22 1.23
CA GLY A 130 3.68 9.68 1.45
C GLY A 130 2.46 10.52 1.06
N LEU A 131 1.35 9.88 0.69
CA LEU A 131 0.04 10.53 0.68
C LEU A 131 -0.50 10.75 2.10
N ILE A 132 -0.16 9.84 3.03
CA ILE A 132 -0.81 9.76 4.35
C ILE A 132 0.19 9.63 5.51
N ASN A 133 1.47 9.39 5.24
CA ASN A 133 2.49 9.07 6.25
C ASN A 133 2.83 10.19 7.26
N LYS A 134 2.23 11.37 7.11
CA LYS A 134 2.37 12.52 8.02
C LYS A 134 1.03 13.02 8.58
N GLY A 135 -0.08 12.33 8.28
CA GLY A 135 -1.40 12.70 8.79
C GLY A 135 -1.93 11.70 9.82
N LYS A 136 -3.11 12.01 10.38
CA LYS A 136 -3.79 11.12 11.32
C LYS A 136 -4.41 9.93 10.55
N PRO A 137 -4.51 8.74 11.17
CA PRO A 137 -5.23 7.62 10.57
C PRO A 137 -6.69 7.96 10.28
N PHE A 138 -7.20 7.45 9.16
CA PHE A 138 -8.62 7.48 8.82
C PHE A 138 -9.38 6.56 9.76
N LYS A 139 -10.44 7.05 10.41
CA LYS A 139 -11.18 6.23 11.39
C LYS A 139 -12.34 5.47 10.73
N THR A 140 -12.85 5.96 9.61
CA THR A 140 -14.08 5.45 8.97
C THR A 140 -13.82 4.56 7.77
N HIS A 141 -12.81 4.86 6.95
CA HIS A 141 -12.59 4.17 5.65
C HIS A 141 -11.43 3.18 5.70
N LYS A 142 -11.74 1.92 6.00
CA LYS A 142 -10.74 0.85 6.23
C LYS A 142 -10.17 0.24 4.93
N SER A 143 -10.76 0.55 3.77
CA SER A 143 -10.33 -0.03 2.49
C SER A 143 -8.95 0.42 2.06
N TYR A 144 -8.48 1.59 2.52
CA TYR A 144 -7.20 2.20 2.12
C TYR A 144 -6.02 1.21 2.18
N CYS A 145 -5.97 0.38 3.23
CA CYS A 145 -4.84 -0.53 3.46
C CYS A 145 -4.74 -1.66 2.44
N LYS A 146 -5.73 -1.87 1.56
CA LYS A 146 -5.63 -2.86 0.47
C LYS A 146 -4.49 -2.55 -0.50
N CYS A 147 -4.00 -1.31 -0.56
CA CYS A 147 -2.77 -0.99 -1.27
C CYS A 147 -1.52 -1.71 -0.72
N SER A 148 -1.50 -2.04 0.59
CA SER A 148 -0.38 -2.78 1.17
C SER A 148 -0.32 -4.23 0.67
N ILE A 149 -1.47 -4.85 0.37
CA ILE A 149 -1.53 -6.21 -0.19
C ILE A 149 -0.86 -6.23 -1.57
N GLY A 150 -1.25 -5.31 -2.46
CA GLY A 150 -0.65 -5.22 -3.80
C GLY A 150 0.85 -4.93 -3.76
N HIS A 151 1.26 -4.03 -2.86
CA HIS A 151 2.68 -3.74 -2.67
C HIS A 151 3.46 -4.97 -2.18
N MET A 152 3.00 -5.63 -1.12
CA MET A 152 3.67 -6.80 -0.54
C MET A 152 3.68 -8.00 -1.46
N SER A 153 2.61 -8.19 -2.23
CA SER A 153 2.53 -9.24 -3.24
C SER A 153 3.66 -9.08 -4.26
N VAL A 154 3.87 -7.89 -4.85
CA VAL A 154 4.97 -7.66 -5.80
C VAL A 154 6.33 -7.78 -5.10
N PHE A 155 6.46 -7.17 -3.92
CA PHE A 155 7.71 -7.14 -3.17
C PHE A 155 8.24 -8.54 -2.92
N PHE A 156 7.42 -9.43 -2.33
CA PHE A 156 7.85 -10.78 -2.03
C PHE A 156 7.79 -11.72 -3.24
N ASN A 157 6.91 -11.50 -4.23
CA ASN A 157 6.93 -12.30 -5.48
C ASN A 157 8.21 -12.10 -6.29
N THR A 158 8.99 -11.06 -6.01
CA THR A 158 10.27 -10.83 -6.68
C THR A 158 11.32 -11.89 -6.30
N VAL A 159 11.21 -12.48 -5.11
CA VAL A 159 12.22 -13.39 -4.54
C VAL A 159 11.64 -14.74 -4.11
N PHE A 160 10.35 -14.77 -3.80
CA PHE A 160 9.60 -15.96 -3.39
C PHE A 160 8.37 -16.15 -4.27
N ASN A 161 7.75 -17.33 -4.22
CA ASN A 161 6.43 -17.53 -4.80
C ASN A 161 5.37 -17.26 -3.73
N VAL A 162 4.72 -16.09 -3.76
CA VAL A 162 3.67 -15.74 -2.81
C VAL A 162 2.35 -16.42 -3.22
N LYS A 163 1.73 -17.10 -2.26
CA LYS A 163 0.38 -17.66 -2.41
C LYS A 163 -0.68 -16.61 -2.10
N GLU A 164 -0.56 -15.96 -0.95
CA GLU A 164 -1.55 -14.99 -0.46
C GLU A 164 -0.94 -14.01 0.55
N VAL A 165 -1.57 -12.83 0.68
CA VAL A 165 -1.20 -11.78 1.64
C VAL A 165 -2.45 -11.37 2.41
N HIS A 166 -2.39 -11.48 3.73
CA HIS A 166 -3.47 -11.12 4.65
C HIS A 166 -3.10 -9.94 5.52
N ILE A 167 -3.99 -8.96 5.62
CA ILE A 167 -3.89 -7.91 6.63
C ILE A 167 -4.53 -8.46 7.91
N LYS A 168 -3.76 -8.55 9.00
CA LYS A 168 -4.27 -8.98 10.31
C LYS A 168 -4.78 -7.79 11.13
N GLN A 169 -4.06 -6.67 11.08
CA GLN A 169 -4.46 -5.42 11.72
C GLN A 169 -3.79 -4.22 11.04
N SER A 170 -4.33 -3.03 11.27
CA SER A 170 -3.82 -1.78 10.71
C SER A 170 -3.98 -0.61 11.68
N ILE A 171 -3.04 0.33 11.62
CA ILE A 171 -3.19 1.63 12.30
C ILE A 171 -4.38 2.43 11.76
N TYR A 172 -4.77 2.19 10.51
CA TYR A 172 -5.97 2.77 9.88
C TYR A 172 -7.25 1.98 10.20
N SER A 173 -7.16 0.91 10.99
CA SER A 173 -8.32 0.25 11.61
C SER A 173 -8.37 0.43 13.13
N GLY A 174 -7.50 1.28 13.69
CA GLY A 174 -7.46 1.62 15.12
C GLY A 174 -6.43 0.86 15.97
N SER A 175 -5.53 0.08 15.36
CA SER A 175 -4.48 -0.65 16.08
C SER A 175 -3.21 0.19 16.26
N ASP A 176 -2.31 -0.19 17.16
CA ASP A 176 -1.03 0.53 17.37
C ASP A 176 -0.02 0.27 16.25
N THR A 177 -0.05 -0.94 15.69
CA THR A 177 0.79 -1.35 14.57
C THR A 177 -0.02 -2.02 13.48
N CYS A 178 0.48 -1.96 12.25
CA CYS A 178 -0.02 -2.76 11.15
C CYS A 178 0.67 -4.12 11.18
N LYS A 179 -0.09 -5.20 11.00
CA LYS A 179 0.45 -6.55 10.87
C LYS A 179 -0.09 -7.26 9.65
N TRP A 180 0.80 -7.93 8.95
CA TRP A 180 0.48 -8.77 7.80
C TRP A 180 1.01 -10.17 7.99
N HIS A 181 0.37 -11.10 7.30
CA HIS A 181 0.84 -12.46 7.17
C HIS A 181 0.86 -12.80 5.68
N ILE A 182 1.97 -13.34 5.21
CA ILE A 182 2.17 -13.74 3.81
C ILE A 182 2.42 -15.24 3.80
N GLN A 183 1.60 -15.96 3.07
CA GLN A 183 1.80 -17.37 2.84
C GLN A 183 2.62 -17.55 1.56
N LEU A 184 3.70 -18.33 1.64
CA LEU A 184 4.48 -18.73 0.47
C LEU A 184 3.92 -20.05 -0.10
N LYS A 185 4.19 -20.31 -1.38
CA LYS A 185 3.89 -21.59 -2.04
C LYS A 185 4.89 -22.68 -1.64
#